data_AF-A0A6P2BFI1-F1
#
_entry.id   AF-A0A6P2BFI1-F1
#
_cell.length_a   1.000
_cell.length_b   1.000
_cell.length_c   1.000
_cell.angle_alpha   90.00
_cell.angle_beta   90.00
_cell.angle_gamma   90.00
#
_symmetry.space_group_name_H-M   'P 1'
#
loop_
_entity.id
_entity.type
_entity.pdbx_description
1 polymer ?
#
loop_
_entity_poly.entity_id
_entity_poly.type
_entity_poly.pdbx_seq_one_letter_code
_entity_poly.pdbx_strand_id
1 'polypeptide(L)'
;MITLADAKAHLRVEDSAEDTLISGYIDAATEHIEGRVGWRLREPTELTWRLYSNGSDQLWLHQPIGADDVLEVRDSSGDEVDAGDYVSRGYYLLRTDGYRWPLGHAFEVDVVAGYVAGSGRSDLMQACRIIVADLYEQRQDLAQTMAGEGIQPLGQVDRILSRYERVRV
;
A
#
# COMPACT_ATOMS: atom_id res chain seq x y z
N MET A 1 6.74 6.64 0.17
CA MET A 1 6.54 6.07 1.52
C MET A 1 7.27 6.85 2.61
N ILE A 2 8.59 6.70 2.80
CA ILE A 2 9.41 7.54 3.71
C ILE A 2 10.35 8.45 2.89
N THR A 3 10.83 9.56 3.47
CA THR A 3 11.81 10.42 2.79
C THR A 3 13.23 9.90 2.98
N LEU A 4 14.16 10.32 2.12
CA LEU A 4 15.59 10.03 2.29
C LEU A 4 16.12 10.58 3.62
N ALA A 5 15.69 11.78 4.02
CA ALA A 5 16.06 12.38 5.28
C ALA A 5 15.60 11.54 6.49
N ASP A 6 14.38 11.01 6.45
CA ASP A 6 13.86 10.11 7.49
C ASP A 6 14.69 8.83 7.61
N ALA A 7 15.06 8.24 6.47
CA ALA A 7 15.88 7.03 6.43
C ALA A 7 17.29 7.30 6.98
N LYS A 8 17.94 8.39 6.55
CA LYS A 8 19.26 8.80 7.04
C LYS A 8 19.26 9.08 8.54
N ALA A 9 18.25 9.78 9.03
CA ALA A 9 18.08 10.03 10.47
C ALA A 9 17.93 8.72 11.26
N HIS A 10 17.24 7.72 10.70
CA HIS A 10 17.10 6.41 11.31
C HIS A 10 18.43 5.63 11.35
N LEU A 11 19.19 5.66 10.26
CA LEU A 11 20.49 4.99 10.10
C LEU A 11 21.65 5.72 10.78
N ARG A 12 21.44 6.96 11.25
CA ARG A 12 22.47 7.87 11.78
C ARG A 12 23.57 8.18 10.74
N VAL A 13 23.18 8.33 9.47
CA VAL A 13 24.07 8.70 8.36
C VAL A 13 23.95 10.21 8.11
N GLU A 14 25.05 10.94 8.24
CA GLU A 14 25.06 12.41 8.10
C GLU A 14 25.59 12.88 6.74
N ASP A 15 26.47 12.11 6.09
CA ASP A 15 27.04 12.46 4.79
C ASP A 15 26.12 12.08 3.62
N SER A 16 26.46 12.54 2.41
CA SER A 16 25.69 12.32 1.19
C SER A 16 26.27 11.23 0.27
N ALA A 17 27.32 10.52 0.69
CA ALA A 17 28.00 9.54 -0.17
C ALA A 17 27.10 8.34 -0.49
N GLU A 18 26.15 8.05 0.41
CA GLU A 18 25.29 6.87 0.35
C GLU A 18 23.83 7.19 -0.02
N ASP A 19 23.53 8.44 -0.39
CA ASP A 19 22.18 8.90 -0.69
C ASP A 19 21.49 8.06 -1.78
N THR A 20 22.22 7.78 -2.86
CA THR A 20 21.72 6.93 -3.97
C THR A 20 21.42 5.51 -3.50
N LEU A 21 22.27 4.96 -2.62
CA LEU A 21 22.12 3.61 -2.12
C LEU A 21 20.92 3.51 -1.16
N ILE A 22 20.82 4.42 -0.20
CA ILE A 22 19.72 4.47 0.75
C ILE A 22 18.39 4.67 0.02
N SER A 23 18.37 5.48 -1.04
CA SER A 23 17.19 5.63 -1.91
C SER A 23 16.77 4.30 -2.53
N GLY A 24 17.72 3.51 -3.04
CA GLY A 24 17.46 2.16 -3.56
C GLY A 24 16.91 1.20 -2.50
N TYR A 25 17.38 1.29 -1.25
CA TYR A 25 16.81 0.48 -0.15
C TYR A 25 15.39 0.91 0.22
N ILE A 26 15.08 2.21 0.20
CA ILE A 26 13.72 2.70 0.40
C ILE A 26 12.79 2.14 -0.68
N ASP A 27 13.23 2.11 -1.94
CA ASP A 27 12.48 1.54 -3.05
C ASP A 27 12.22 0.04 -2.86
N ALA A 28 13.28 -0.74 -2.57
CA ALA A 28 13.17 -2.17 -2.35
C ALA A 28 12.27 -2.51 -1.14
N ALA A 29 12.43 -1.77 -0.05
CA ALA A 29 11.60 -1.95 1.14
C ALA A 29 10.13 -1.59 0.87
N THR A 30 9.88 -0.51 0.13
CA THR A 30 8.52 -0.11 -0.24
C THR A 30 7.87 -1.18 -1.11
N GLU A 31 8.56 -1.65 -2.15
CA GLU A 31 8.06 -2.72 -3.02
C GLU A 31 7.77 -4.02 -2.26
N HIS A 32 8.64 -4.41 -1.33
CA HIS A 32 8.42 -5.58 -0.49
C HIS A 32 7.13 -5.45 0.35
N ILE A 33 6.90 -4.28 0.96
CA ILE A 33 5.69 -4.03 1.73
C ILE A 33 4.47 -4.03 0.83
N GLU A 34 4.49 -3.28 -0.28
CA GLU A 34 3.39 -3.22 -1.26
C GLU A 34 2.98 -4.63 -1.73
N GLY A 35 3.95 -5.50 -2.03
CA GLY A 35 3.72 -6.88 -2.44
C GLY A 35 3.05 -7.76 -1.38
N ARG A 36 3.30 -7.51 -0.09
CA ARG A 36 2.68 -8.25 1.01
C ARG A 36 1.30 -7.76 1.39
N VAL A 37 1.13 -6.45 1.52
CA VAL A 37 -0.16 -5.88 1.96
C VAL A 37 -1.15 -5.69 0.80
N GLY A 38 -0.66 -5.65 -0.44
CA GLY A 38 -1.46 -5.42 -1.64
C GLY A 38 -1.95 -3.97 -1.77
N TRP A 39 -1.26 -3.02 -1.14
CA TRP A 39 -1.56 -1.59 -1.18
C TRP A 39 -0.52 -0.85 -2.00
N ARG A 40 -0.91 0.31 -2.52
CA ARG A 40 -0.02 1.30 -3.11
C ARG A 40 0.46 2.27 -2.02
N LEU A 41 1.75 2.29 -1.77
CA LEU A 41 2.45 3.09 -0.75
C LEU A 41 3.41 4.14 -1.35
N ARG A 42 3.65 4.04 -2.66
CA ARG A 42 4.34 5.05 -3.48
C ARG A 42 3.43 6.25 -3.77
N GLU A 43 3.93 7.15 -4.61
CA GLU A 43 3.23 8.38 -4.98
C GLU A 43 1.80 8.12 -5.48
N PRO A 44 0.84 9.00 -5.15
CA PRO A 44 -0.54 8.87 -5.61
C PRO A 44 -0.60 8.71 -7.13
N THR A 45 -1.18 7.60 -7.58
CA THR A 45 -1.36 7.28 -9.00
C THR A 45 -2.78 6.85 -9.25
N GLU A 46 -3.34 7.18 -10.41
CA GLU A 46 -4.63 6.68 -10.85
C GLU A 46 -4.53 5.17 -11.15
N LEU A 47 -5.46 4.40 -10.58
CA LEU A 47 -5.57 2.96 -10.77
C LEU A 47 -7.03 2.60 -11.05
N THR A 48 -7.22 1.66 -11.97
CA THR A 48 -8.52 1.04 -12.21
C THR A 48 -8.55 -0.32 -11.52
N TRP A 49 -9.51 -0.52 -10.62
CA TRP A 49 -9.72 -1.80 -9.95
C TRP A 49 -10.97 -2.48 -10.45
N ARG A 50 -10.86 -3.77 -10.75
CA ARG A 50 -12.01 -4.61 -11.07
C ARG A 50 -12.45 -5.38 -9.83
N LEU A 51 -13.55 -4.93 -9.22
CA LEU A 51 -14.10 -5.47 -7.99
C LEU A 51 -15.36 -6.29 -8.28
N TYR A 52 -15.59 -7.34 -7.49
CA TYR A 52 -16.78 -8.18 -7.63
C TYR A 52 -17.67 -7.99 -6.41
N SER A 53 -18.95 -7.70 -6.65
CA SER A 53 -19.92 -7.58 -5.56
C SER A 53 -20.40 -8.96 -5.08
N ASN A 54 -20.59 -9.06 -3.77
CA ASN A 54 -21.17 -10.21 -3.08
C ASN A 54 -22.68 -10.03 -2.79
N GLY A 55 -23.37 -9.08 -3.42
CA GLY A 55 -24.81 -8.86 -3.20
C GLY A 55 -25.13 -8.01 -1.97
N SER A 56 -24.15 -7.32 -1.39
CA SER A 56 -24.32 -6.48 -0.19
C SER A 56 -24.45 -5.00 -0.53
N ASP A 57 -24.68 -4.18 0.49
CA ASP A 57 -24.62 -2.72 0.43
C ASP A 57 -23.18 -2.18 0.32
N GLN A 58 -22.18 -3.05 0.45
CA GLN A 58 -20.76 -2.70 0.52
C GLN A 58 -19.96 -3.33 -0.62
N LEU A 59 -19.25 -2.49 -1.38
CA LEU A 59 -18.26 -2.94 -2.37
C LEU A 59 -16.86 -2.79 -1.78
N TRP A 60 -16.17 -3.90 -1.54
CA TRP A 60 -14.86 -3.91 -0.88
C TRP A 60 -13.71 -3.48 -1.80
N LEU A 61 -13.06 -2.37 -1.45
CA LEU A 61 -11.88 -1.83 -2.12
C LEU A 61 -10.61 -2.60 -1.74
N HIS A 62 -9.56 -2.53 -2.56
CA HIS A 62 -8.28 -3.21 -2.31
C HIS A 62 -7.50 -2.61 -1.15
N GLN A 63 -7.58 -1.30 -0.97
CA GLN A 63 -6.93 -0.51 0.07
C GLN A 63 -7.88 0.59 0.55
N PRO A 64 -7.62 1.24 1.70
CA PRO A 64 -8.50 2.30 2.17
C PRO A 64 -8.33 3.56 1.30
N ILE A 65 -9.43 4.05 0.73
CA ILE A 65 -9.48 5.23 -0.16
C ILE A 65 -10.40 6.30 0.46
N GLY A 66 -10.03 7.57 0.34
CA GLY A 66 -10.86 8.70 0.73
C GLY A 66 -12.12 8.84 -0.13
N ALA A 67 -13.05 9.72 0.21
CA ALA A 67 -14.17 10.02 -0.68
C ALA A 67 -13.71 10.79 -1.92
N ASP A 68 -12.79 11.75 -1.73
CA ASP A 68 -12.27 12.61 -2.80
C ASP A 68 -11.31 11.89 -3.77
N ASP A 69 -10.85 10.69 -3.39
CA ASP A 69 -9.90 9.88 -4.16
C ASP A 69 -10.59 8.83 -5.06
N VAL A 70 -11.92 8.71 -4.99
CA VAL A 70 -12.69 7.88 -5.91
C VAL A 70 -13.13 8.74 -7.09
N LEU A 71 -12.66 8.41 -8.29
CA LEU A 71 -12.90 9.19 -9.49
C LEU A 71 -14.20 8.77 -10.17
N GLU A 72 -14.37 7.47 -10.39
CA GLU A 72 -15.50 6.92 -11.16
C GLU A 72 -15.80 5.48 -10.72
N VAL A 73 -17.07 5.09 -10.77
CA VAL A 73 -17.51 3.70 -10.60
C VAL A 73 -18.37 3.31 -11.79
N ARG A 74 -17.98 2.25 -12.48
CA ARG A 74 -18.70 1.71 -13.65
C ARG A 74 -19.14 0.27 -13.40
N ASP A 75 -20.33 -0.12 -13.85
CA ASP A 75 -20.76 -1.52 -13.88
C ASP A 75 -20.12 -2.24 -15.09
N SER A 76 -20.19 -3.56 -15.07
CA SER A 76 -19.82 -4.51 -16.12
C SER A 76 -20.43 -4.25 -17.49
N SER A 77 -21.54 -3.50 -17.56
CA SER A 77 -22.15 -3.02 -18.82
C SER A 77 -21.50 -1.74 -19.36
N GLY A 78 -20.62 -1.10 -18.59
CA GLY A 78 -20.02 0.20 -18.88
C GLY A 78 -20.86 1.40 -18.42
N ASP A 79 -21.97 1.15 -17.71
CA ASP A 79 -22.82 2.21 -17.17
C ASP A 79 -22.17 2.82 -15.92
N GLU A 80 -22.11 4.15 -15.89
CA GLU A 80 -21.59 4.92 -14.76
C GLU A 80 -22.60 4.90 -13.60
N VAL A 81 -22.10 4.70 -12.39
CA VAL A 81 -22.85 4.85 -11.16
C VAL A 81 -22.68 6.28 -10.66
N ASP A 82 -23.80 6.97 -10.40
CA ASP A 82 -23.77 8.35 -9.90
C ASP A 82 -22.99 8.45 -8.58
N ALA A 83 -22.09 9.42 -8.48
CA ALA A 83 -21.28 9.65 -7.29
C ALA A 83 -22.10 9.98 -6.03
N GLY A 84 -23.36 10.42 -6.18
CA GLY A 84 -24.31 10.62 -5.08
C GLY A 84 -24.96 9.33 -4.57
N ASP A 85 -24.89 8.23 -5.32
CA ASP A 85 -25.48 6.94 -4.96
C ASP A 85 -24.58 6.11 -4.05
N TYR A 86 -23.33 6.52 -3.83
CA TYR A 86 -22.40 5.84 -2.95
C TYR A 86 -21.52 6.78 -2.13
N VAL A 87 -21.00 6.28 -1.02
CA VAL A 87 -20.01 6.97 -0.20
C VAL A 87 -18.84 6.05 0.11
N SER A 88 -17.62 6.55 -0.07
CA SER A 88 -16.42 5.82 0.36
C SER A 88 -16.27 5.86 1.88
N ARG A 89 -16.04 4.69 2.48
CA ARG A 89 -15.72 4.53 3.91
C ARG A 89 -14.44 3.74 4.09
N GLY A 90 -13.36 4.24 3.49
CA GLY A 90 -12.06 3.60 3.58
C GLY A 90 -12.03 2.33 2.74
N TYR A 91 -12.34 1.18 3.33
CA TYR A 91 -12.21 -0.13 2.66
C TYR A 91 -13.41 -0.55 1.82
N TYR A 92 -14.49 0.23 1.80
CA TYR A 92 -15.66 -0.11 1.03
C TYR A 92 -16.40 1.12 0.53
N LEU A 93 -17.08 0.97 -0.60
CA LEU A 93 -18.09 1.90 -1.08
C LEU A 93 -19.46 1.43 -0.59
N LEU A 94 -20.14 2.28 0.18
CA LEU A 94 -21.48 2.02 0.69
C LEU A 94 -22.51 2.67 -0.21
N ARG A 95 -23.50 1.91 -0.71
CA ARG A 95 -24.65 2.47 -1.43
C ARG A 95 -25.55 3.29 -0.49
N THR A 96 -25.91 4.50 -0.89
CA THR A 96 -26.71 5.47 -0.09
C THR A 96 -28.13 5.69 -0.63
N ASP A 97 -28.40 5.19 -1.82
CA ASP A 97 -29.67 5.26 -2.55
C ASP A 97 -30.73 4.23 -2.09
N GLY A 98 -30.37 3.36 -1.15
CA GLY A 98 -31.23 2.27 -0.65
C GLY A 98 -31.18 1.00 -1.50
N TYR A 99 -30.36 0.95 -2.55
CA TYR A 99 -30.10 -0.25 -3.33
C TYR A 99 -28.89 -1.02 -2.79
N ARG A 100 -28.65 -2.21 -3.35
CA ARG A 100 -27.48 -3.05 -3.05
C ARG A 100 -26.67 -3.25 -4.31
N TRP A 101 -25.37 -3.45 -4.16
CA TRP A 101 -24.52 -3.88 -5.25
C TRP A 101 -24.96 -5.28 -5.70
N PRO A 102 -25.38 -5.48 -6.96
CA PRO A 102 -25.91 -6.76 -7.41
C PRO A 102 -24.85 -7.89 -7.35
N LEU A 103 -25.27 -9.07 -6.89
CA LEU A 103 -24.40 -10.23 -6.74
C LEU A 103 -23.88 -10.70 -8.11
N GLY A 104 -22.57 -10.95 -8.21
CA GLY A 104 -21.96 -11.50 -9.43
C GLY A 104 -21.67 -10.48 -10.51
N HIS A 105 -21.95 -9.20 -10.26
CA HIS A 105 -21.53 -8.10 -11.13
C HIS A 105 -20.09 -7.68 -10.83
N ALA A 106 -19.38 -7.30 -11.90
CA ALA A 106 -18.06 -6.70 -11.81
C ALA A 106 -18.21 -5.18 -11.92
N PHE A 107 -17.53 -4.46 -11.05
CA PHE A 107 -17.46 -3.01 -11.05
C PHE A 107 -16.03 -2.59 -11.33
N GLU A 108 -15.86 -1.64 -12.26
CA GLU A 108 -14.59 -0.96 -12.48
C GLU A 108 -14.61 0.34 -11.66
N VAL A 109 -13.69 0.43 -10.71
CA VAL A 109 -13.57 1.59 -9.83
C VAL A 109 -12.24 2.27 -10.12
N ASP A 110 -12.32 3.49 -10.61
CA ASP A 110 -11.16 4.35 -10.83
C ASP A 110 -10.87 5.13 -9.55
N VAL A 111 -9.66 5.00 -9.05
CA VAL A 111 -9.23 5.59 -7.78
C VAL A 111 -7.85 6.19 -7.90
N VAL A 112 -7.58 7.21 -7.08
CA VAL A 112 -6.24 7.70 -6.82
C VAL A 112 -5.71 6.98 -5.58
N ALA A 113 -4.65 6.20 -5.79
CA ALA A 113 -4.09 5.30 -4.81
C ALA A 113 -2.62 5.63 -4.55
N GLY A 114 -2.26 5.87 -3.30
CA GLY A 114 -0.88 6.10 -2.89
C GLY A 114 -0.78 7.08 -1.72
N TYR A 115 0.45 7.37 -1.32
CA TYR A 115 0.76 8.31 -0.26
C TYR A 115 1.89 9.22 -0.71
N VAL A 116 1.74 10.51 -0.39
CA VAL A 116 2.85 11.46 -0.53
C VAL A 116 3.99 11.01 0.39
N ALA A 117 5.24 11.28 -0.01
CA ALA A 117 6.39 10.95 0.80
C ALA A 117 6.27 11.55 2.21
N GLY A 118 6.40 10.72 3.25
CA GLY A 118 6.25 11.16 4.64
C GLY A 118 4.81 11.21 5.17
N SER A 119 3.79 11.02 4.32
CA SER A 119 2.36 11.04 4.72
C SER A 119 1.72 9.66 4.83
N GLY A 120 2.52 8.59 4.74
CA GLY A 120 2.05 7.22 4.91
C GLY A 120 1.57 6.94 6.33
N ARG A 121 0.92 5.79 6.53
CA ARG A 121 0.60 5.34 7.90
C ARG A 121 1.88 5.12 8.69
N SER A 122 1.91 5.62 9.93
CA SER A 122 3.10 5.63 10.78
C SER A 122 3.68 4.25 11.04
N ASP A 123 2.83 3.22 11.13
CA ASP A 123 3.25 1.84 11.37
C ASP A 123 3.87 1.18 10.14
N LEU A 124 3.30 1.38 8.95
CA LEU A 124 3.91 0.95 7.70
C LEU A 124 5.23 1.69 7.46
N MET A 125 5.27 3.00 7.69
CA MET A 125 6.51 3.78 7.61
C MET A 125 7.58 3.24 8.56
N GLN A 126 7.20 2.81 9.77
CA GLN A 126 8.13 2.19 10.70
C GLN A 126 8.63 0.82 10.22
N ALA A 127 7.76 0.00 9.63
CA ALA A 127 8.18 -1.26 9.00
C ALA A 127 9.19 -1.01 7.86
N CYS A 128 8.95 0.02 7.03
CA CYS A 128 9.88 0.43 5.97
C CYS A 128 11.25 0.82 6.54
N ARG A 129 11.29 1.62 7.61
CA ARG A 129 12.55 1.99 8.30
C ARG A 129 13.32 0.77 8.80
N ILE A 130 12.64 -0.20 9.39
CA ILE A 130 13.26 -1.44 9.91
C ILE A 130 13.87 -2.25 8.75
N ILE A 131 13.15 -2.43 7.64
CA ILE A 131 13.67 -3.14 6.47
C ILE A 131 14.86 -2.41 5.86
N VAL A 132 14.81 -1.08 5.76
CA VAL A 132 15.93 -0.28 5.26
C VAL A 132 17.17 -0.42 6.16
N ALA A 133 17.00 -0.43 7.48
CA ALA A 133 18.08 -0.65 8.43
C ALA A 133 18.72 -2.03 8.25
N ASP A 134 17.89 -3.07 8.15
CA ASP A 134 18.35 -4.45 7.93
C ASP A 134 19.15 -4.59 6.62
N LEU A 135 18.63 -4.05 5.50
CA LEU A 135 19.33 -4.05 4.21
C LEU A 135 20.66 -3.28 4.24
N TYR A 136 20.71 -2.17 4.99
CA TYR A 136 21.91 -1.36 5.14
C TYR A 136 22.96 -2.04 6.03
N GLU A 137 22.54 -2.71 7.11
CA GLU A 137 23.42 -3.48 8.00
C GLU A 137 23.98 -4.74 7.30
N GLN A 138 23.15 -5.49 6.56
CA GLN A 138 23.58 -6.66 5.79
C GLN A 138 24.62 -6.32 4.72
N ARG A 139 24.62 -5.08 4.19
CA ARG A 139 25.70 -4.61 3.31
C ARG A 139 27.05 -4.55 4.02
N GLN A 140 27.07 -4.15 5.30
CA GLN A 140 28.30 -4.13 6.08
C GLN A 140 28.78 -5.56 6.39
N ASP A 141 27.83 -6.49 6.56
CA ASP A 141 28.09 -7.90 6.89
C ASP A 141 28.45 -8.78 5.68
N LEU A 142 28.14 -8.34 4.45
CA LEU A 142 28.60 -8.97 3.20
C LEU A 142 30.13 -8.93 3.03
N ALA A 143 30.86 -8.18 3.85
CA ALA A 143 32.31 -8.30 3.97
C ALA A 143 32.75 -9.54 4.77
N GLN A 144 31.85 -10.23 5.49
CA GLN A 144 32.16 -11.35 6.37
C GLN A 144 31.38 -12.65 6.12
N THR A 145 30.26 -12.69 5.39
CA THR A 145 29.55 -13.97 5.16
C THR A 145 28.93 -14.11 3.78
N MET A 146 29.53 -14.94 2.93
CA MET A 146 28.88 -15.49 1.73
C MET A 146 27.97 -16.65 2.14
N ALA A 147 26.69 -16.38 2.40
CA ALA A 147 25.64 -17.39 2.35
C ALA A 147 24.30 -16.70 2.09
N GLY A 148 23.65 -17.06 0.98
CA GLY A 148 22.38 -16.48 0.57
C GLY A 148 21.25 -16.85 1.53
N GLU A 149 20.78 -15.87 2.28
CA GLU A 149 19.42 -15.86 2.81
C GLU A 149 18.75 -14.61 2.25
N GLY A 150 17.65 -14.80 1.52
CA GLY A 150 16.81 -13.67 1.12
C GLY A 150 16.32 -12.92 2.36
N ILE A 151 15.90 -11.65 2.17
CA ILE A 151 15.38 -10.75 3.22
C ILE A 151 14.55 -11.56 4.22
N GLN A 152 15.13 -11.91 5.38
CA GLN A 152 14.43 -12.57 6.47
C GLN A 152 13.69 -11.46 7.21
N PRO A 153 12.37 -11.30 7.05
CA PRO A 153 11.69 -10.24 7.76
C PRO A 153 11.85 -10.51 9.26
N LEU A 154 12.45 -9.56 9.98
CA LEU A 154 12.45 -9.53 11.43
C LEU A 154 11.01 -9.76 11.91
N GLY A 155 10.75 -10.70 12.83
CA GLY A 155 9.39 -11.07 13.23
C GLY A 155 8.49 -9.91 13.71
N GLN A 156 9.10 -8.77 14.06
CA GLN A 156 8.41 -7.51 14.32
C GLN A 156 7.75 -6.90 13.07
N VAL A 157 8.43 -6.94 11.91
CA VAL A 157 7.89 -6.49 10.61
C VAL A 157 6.72 -7.37 10.20
N ASP A 158 6.86 -8.70 10.31
CA ASP A 158 5.79 -9.66 10.02
C ASP A 158 4.52 -9.38 10.83
N ARG A 159 4.67 -9.07 12.12
CA ARG A 159 3.53 -8.74 12.97
C ARG A 159 2.82 -7.44 12.55
N ILE A 160 3.55 -6.47 12.00
CA ILE A 160 2.96 -5.24 11.47
C ILE A 160 2.24 -5.54 10.16
N LEU A 161 2.88 -6.26 9.24
CA LEU A 161 2.36 -6.53 7.90
C LEU A 161 1.15 -7.49 7.91
N SER A 162 1.18 -8.53 8.74
CA SER A 162 0.08 -9.50 8.88
C SER A 162 -1.26 -8.89 9.30
N ARG A 163 -1.27 -7.70 9.91
CA ARG A 163 -2.51 -6.95 10.20
C ARG A 163 -3.19 -6.43 8.94
N TYR A 164 -2.41 -6.19 7.89
CA TYR A 164 -2.84 -5.59 6.63
C TYR A 164 -2.90 -6.60 5.48
N GLU A 165 -2.31 -7.78 5.65
CA GLU A 165 -2.51 -8.90 4.75
C GLU A 165 -4.01 -9.20 4.65
N ARG A 166 -4.57 -9.06 3.45
CA ARG A 166 -5.94 -9.51 3.20
C ARG A 166 -5.97 -11.01 3.42
N VAL A 167 -6.74 -11.46 4.41
CA VAL A 167 -7.14 -12.85 4.50
C VAL A 167 -7.96 -13.15 3.24
N ARG A 168 -7.30 -13.75 2.24
CA ARG A 168 -8.00 -14.39 1.12
C ARG A 168 -8.70 -15.61 1.71
N VAL A 169 -9.98 -15.46 2.06
CA VAL A 169 -10.87 -16.57 2.38
C VAL A 169 -11.40 -17.14 1.06
#